data_AF-A0A1A8S3A3-F1
#
_entry.id   AF-A0A1A8S3A3-F1
#
_cell.length_a   1.000
_cell.length_b   1.000
_cell.length_c   1.000
_cell.angle_alpha   90.00
_cell.angle_beta   90.00
_cell.angle_gamma   90.00
#
_symmetry.space_group_name_H-M   'P 1'
#
loop_
_entity.id
_entity.type
_entity.pdbx_description
1 polymer ?
#
loop_
_entity_poly.entity_id
_entity_poly.type
_entity_poly.pdbx_seq_one_letter_code
_entity_poly.pdbx_strand_id
1 'polypeptide(L)'
;MESEIFKYICASQGSVDTEELMFNLFPGKSSIDVISNQEKFVISLVNGKQKVVARTSLRLCRHKDCLGTCRRLHLCKAYLISGICQLSLQRRFCCFSHDLTSDHNRKVIEEHNLEALSRAELCTLLLQNDQTLLPSICHDYNNGDQEFGQCQNGFACERLHICEKYPRQDCICYRNHDFYAPPVMKIFYDKGVPPSLLSSLRSTYANKEALRATEYGGARGRKGKHNPAVNNVDAKSGYGVNLAQRQWYRGRGGNRGNRANRSNRGNSRNGSKPGQQQERSSISDITSHTESLDLFSEDELDEGNSRQPNWSSSGFSMADADAKSEDGLNFEKRQQNQGRGRGGNRG
;
A
#
# COMPACT_ATOMS: atom_id res chain seq x y z
N MET A 1 12.57 22.62 0.79
CA MET A 1 11.13 22.88 0.63
C MET A 1 10.32 21.61 0.40
N GLU A 2 10.27 21.01 -0.79
CA GLU A 2 9.40 19.83 -1.02
C GLU A 2 9.79 18.61 -0.15
N SER A 3 11.10 18.40 0.08
CA SER A 3 11.61 17.35 0.97
C SER A 3 11.15 17.55 2.43
N GLU A 4 11.08 18.78 2.91
CA GLU A 4 10.58 19.12 4.26
C GLU A 4 9.07 18.88 4.36
N ILE A 5 8.32 19.20 3.30
CA ILE A 5 6.89 18.91 3.22
C ILE A 5 6.66 17.39 3.27
N PHE A 6 7.38 16.61 2.46
CA PHE A 6 7.31 15.15 2.51
C PHE A 6 7.61 14.61 3.90
N LYS A 7 8.69 15.11 4.52
CA LYS A 7 9.10 14.71 5.87
C LYS A 7 7.97 14.93 6.87
N TYR A 8 7.42 16.14 6.90
CA TYR A 8 6.35 16.50 7.80
C TYR A 8 5.07 15.69 7.57
N ILE A 9 4.64 15.54 6.31
CA ILE A 9 3.46 14.75 5.96
C ILE A 9 3.64 13.28 6.35
N CYS A 10 4.80 12.68 6.08
CA CYS A 10 5.03 11.26 6.39
C CYS A 10 5.16 11.00 7.90
N ALA A 11 5.71 11.95 8.66
CA ALA A 11 5.68 11.93 10.12
C ALA A 11 4.23 12.00 10.66
N SER A 12 3.36 12.74 9.99
CA SER A 12 1.92 12.85 10.28
C SER A 12 1.06 11.75 9.62
N GLN A 13 1.57 10.53 9.48
CA GLN A 13 0.86 9.38 8.90
C GLN A 13 0.42 9.54 7.43
N GLY A 14 1.17 10.32 6.64
CA GLY A 14 1.03 10.40 5.19
C GLY A 14 0.03 11.45 4.67
N SER A 15 -0.66 12.15 5.57
CA SER A 15 -1.48 13.32 5.24
C SER A 15 -1.58 14.28 6.41
N VAL A 16 -1.70 15.58 6.16
CA VAL A 16 -1.89 16.59 7.21
C VAL A 16 -2.94 17.61 6.80
N ASP A 17 -3.55 18.30 7.77
CA ASP A 17 -4.43 19.42 7.49
C ASP A 17 -3.66 20.55 6.78
N THR A 18 -4.27 21.17 5.77
CA THR A 18 -3.62 22.22 4.98
C THR A 18 -3.26 23.43 5.85
N GLU A 19 -4.14 23.83 6.78
CA GLU A 19 -3.89 24.98 7.65
C GLU A 19 -2.75 24.68 8.63
N GLU A 20 -2.74 23.46 9.19
CA GLU A 20 -1.67 22.99 10.09
C GLU A 20 -0.30 22.96 9.38
N LEU A 21 -0.24 22.44 8.15
CA LEU A 21 1.00 22.42 7.35
C LEU A 21 1.54 23.83 7.12
N MET A 22 0.65 24.74 6.70
CA MET A 22 1.03 26.11 6.38
C MET A 22 1.45 26.88 7.63
N PHE A 23 0.76 26.70 8.75
CA PHE A 23 1.12 27.33 10.02
C PHE A 23 2.50 26.87 10.51
N ASN A 24 2.80 25.57 10.45
CA ASN A 24 4.03 25.02 11.02
C ASN A 24 5.27 25.19 10.13
N LEU A 25 5.13 25.09 8.80
CA LEU A 25 6.28 25.13 7.89
C LEU A 25 6.41 26.45 7.12
N PHE A 26 5.30 27.14 6.85
CA PHE A 26 5.27 28.28 5.92
C PHE A 26 4.35 29.42 6.39
N PRO A 27 4.55 29.96 7.60
CA PRO A 27 3.69 31.02 8.12
C PRO A 27 3.68 32.22 7.15
N GLY A 28 2.48 32.68 6.80
CA GLY A 28 2.27 33.82 5.90
C GLY A 28 2.42 33.55 4.40
N LYS A 29 2.67 32.31 3.97
CA LYS A 29 2.69 31.95 2.54
C LYS A 29 1.33 31.42 2.08
N SER A 30 1.07 31.52 0.77
CA SER A 30 -0.10 30.91 0.14
C SER A 30 0.09 29.40 -0.05
N SER A 31 -0.93 28.61 0.27
CA SER A 31 -0.92 27.15 0.07
C SER A 31 -0.84 26.75 -1.41
N ILE A 32 -1.35 27.61 -2.30
CA ILE A 32 -1.33 27.38 -3.75
C ILE A 32 0.12 27.33 -4.26
N ASP A 33 0.99 28.20 -3.74
CA ASP A 33 2.38 28.29 -4.19
C ASP A 33 3.19 27.11 -3.64
N VAL A 34 3.00 26.78 -2.35
CA VAL A 34 3.73 25.73 -1.62
C VAL A 34 3.33 24.33 -2.09
N ILE A 35 2.07 24.12 -2.44
CA ILE A 35 1.47 22.81 -2.77
C ILE A 35 1.02 22.80 -4.25
N SER A 36 1.75 23.52 -5.10
CA SER A 36 1.46 23.61 -6.54
C SER A 36 1.76 22.32 -7.31
N ASN A 37 2.71 21.51 -6.81
CA ASN A 37 3.16 20.30 -7.48
C ASN A 37 2.19 19.12 -7.31
N GLN A 38 1.29 18.95 -8.29
CA GLN A 38 0.26 17.89 -8.28
C GLN A 38 0.82 16.47 -8.45
N GLU A 39 2.07 16.33 -8.90
CA GLU A 39 2.75 15.02 -8.97
C GLU A 39 3.22 14.57 -7.58
N LYS A 40 3.43 15.51 -6.65
CA LYS A 40 3.95 15.26 -5.30
C LYS A 40 2.91 15.45 -4.20
N PHE A 41 1.91 16.31 -4.40
CA PHE A 41 0.92 16.63 -3.38
C PHE A 41 -0.49 16.66 -3.97
N VAL A 42 -1.43 16.10 -3.23
CA VAL A 42 -2.85 16.08 -3.57
C VAL A 42 -3.64 16.69 -2.43
N ILE A 43 -4.48 17.67 -2.74
CA ILE A 43 -5.44 18.21 -1.78
C ILE A 43 -6.72 17.37 -1.86
N SER A 44 -7.18 16.89 -0.71
CA SER A 44 -8.39 16.09 -0.57
C SER A 44 -9.23 16.58 0.61
N LEU A 45 -10.55 16.46 0.49
CA LEU A 45 -11.47 16.75 1.59
C LEU A 45 -11.73 15.46 2.38
N VAL A 46 -11.37 15.45 3.66
CA VAL A 46 -11.59 14.31 4.57
C VAL A 46 -12.32 14.85 5.80
N ASN A 47 -13.49 14.32 6.13
CA ASN A 47 -14.34 14.85 7.22
C ASN A 47 -14.59 16.37 7.14
N GLY A 48 -14.74 16.93 5.93
CA GLY A 48 -14.95 18.37 5.74
C GLY A 48 -13.71 19.25 5.93
N LYS A 49 -12.56 18.67 6.26
CA LYS A 49 -11.27 19.38 6.35
C LYS A 49 -10.42 19.14 5.12
N GLN A 50 -9.73 20.17 4.65
CA GLN A 50 -8.78 20.04 3.54
C GLN A 50 -7.48 19.44 4.06
N LYS A 51 -7.09 18.30 3.49
CA LYS A 51 -5.85 17.61 3.80
C LYS A 51 -4.95 17.55 2.59
N VAL A 52 -3.65 17.67 2.86
CA VAL A 52 -2.56 17.51 1.89
C VAL A 52 -2.03 16.09 2.02
N VAL A 53 -2.12 15.32 0.94
CA VAL A 53 -1.69 13.93 0.85
C VAL A 53 -0.43 13.84 -0.02
N ALA A 54 0.59 13.16 0.48
CA ALA A 54 1.83 12.96 -0.26
C ALA A 54 1.69 11.89 -1.35
N ARG A 55 2.05 12.27 -2.59
CA ARG A 55 2.04 11.44 -3.79
C ARG A 55 3.47 11.14 -4.23
N THR A 56 3.71 9.92 -4.72
CA THR A 56 4.95 9.57 -5.41
C THR A 56 4.69 8.47 -6.43
N SER A 57 5.49 8.44 -7.50
CA SER A 57 5.56 7.34 -8.47
C SER A 57 6.52 6.23 -8.03
N LEU A 58 7.25 6.40 -6.91
CA LEU A 58 8.21 5.41 -6.41
C LEU A 58 7.51 4.10 -6.03
N ARG A 59 8.02 2.96 -6.51
CA ARG A 59 7.48 1.62 -6.21
C ARG A 59 8.60 0.64 -5.93
N LEU A 60 8.26 -0.50 -5.31
CA LEU A 60 9.17 -1.63 -5.15
C LEU A 60 9.40 -2.35 -6.48
N CYS A 61 10.64 -2.76 -6.74
CA CYS A 61 10.96 -3.72 -7.77
C CYS A 61 10.52 -5.12 -7.33
N ARG A 62 9.93 -5.89 -8.24
CA ARG A 62 9.43 -7.25 -7.98
C ARG A 62 10.27 -8.34 -8.66
N HIS A 63 11.27 -7.94 -9.45
CA HIS A 63 12.18 -8.86 -10.14
C HIS A 63 13.32 -9.25 -9.20
N LYS A 64 13.53 -10.55 -9.00
CA LYS A 64 14.58 -11.09 -8.12
C LYS A 64 15.97 -10.82 -8.69
N ASP A 65 16.16 -11.06 -9.98
CA ASP A 65 17.44 -10.93 -10.67
C ASP A 65 17.55 -9.61 -11.45
N CYS A 66 17.08 -8.51 -10.85
CA CYS A 66 17.13 -7.21 -11.50
C CYS A 66 18.57 -6.67 -11.51
N LEU A 67 19.09 -6.39 -12.70
CA LEU A 67 20.46 -5.88 -12.93
C LEU A 67 20.72 -4.45 -12.44
N GLY A 68 19.78 -3.82 -11.73
CA GLY A 68 19.95 -2.45 -11.22
C GLY A 68 19.75 -1.34 -12.26
N THR A 69 19.21 -1.66 -13.44
CA THR A 69 18.89 -0.67 -14.49
C THR A 69 17.47 -0.13 -14.39
N CYS A 70 16.68 -0.57 -13.39
CA CYS A 70 15.29 -0.14 -13.23
C CYS A 70 15.19 1.15 -12.39
N ARG A 71 14.03 1.83 -12.44
CA ARG A 71 13.75 3.02 -11.61
C ARG A 71 12.89 2.71 -10.38
N ARG A 72 13.10 1.53 -9.77
CA ARG A 72 12.29 1.03 -8.64
C ARG A 72 13.20 0.60 -7.50
N LEU A 73 12.68 0.68 -6.27
CA LEU A 73 13.42 0.30 -5.07
C LEU A 73 13.65 -1.21 -5.03
N HIS A 74 14.92 -1.60 -4.91
CA HIS A 74 15.30 -2.97 -4.62
C HIS A 74 15.26 -3.16 -3.11
N LEU A 75 14.09 -3.52 -2.59
CA LEU A 75 13.90 -3.68 -1.16
C LEU A 75 12.88 -4.78 -0.86
N CYS A 76 13.18 -5.58 0.16
CA CYS A 76 12.26 -6.57 0.68
C CYS A 76 11.00 -5.91 1.24
N LYS A 77 9.83 -6.40 0.82
CA LYS A 77 8.53 -5.92 1.30
C LYS A 77 8.42 -6.02 2.82
N ALA A 78 8.81 -7.14 3.41
CA ALA A 78 8.71 -7.34 4.85
C ALA A 78 9.59 -6.33 5.61
N TYR A 79 10.83 -6.16 5.18
CA TYR A 79 11.74 -5.17 5.76
C TYR A 79 11.22 -3.74 5.62
N LEU A 80 10.64 -3.38 4.46
CA LEU A 80 9.98 -2.08 4.30
C LEU A 80 8.88 -1.88 5.35
N ILE A 81 8.01 -2.87 5.54
CA ILE A 81 6.81 -2.74 6.37
C ILE A 81 7.15 -2.79 7.87
N SER A 82 7.79 -3.86 8.33
CA SER A 82 8.03 -4.11 9.76
C SER A 82 9.43 -3.69 10.23
N GLY A 83 10.35 -3.37 9.31
CA GLY A 83 11.78 -3.17 9.63
C GLY A 83 12.54 -4.48 9.82
N ILE A 84 11.84 -5.63 9.73
CA ILE A 84 12.38 -6.93 10.06
C ILE A 84 11.92 -7.94 9.00
N CYS A 85 12.85 -8.72 8.46
CA CYS A 85 12.52 -9.85 7.60
C CYS A 85 12.73 -11.16 8.36
N GLN A 86 11.68 -11.98 8.50
CA GLN A 86 11.75 -13.27 9.18
C GLN A 86 12.79 -14.21 8.56
N LEU A 87 12.95 -14.19 7.22
CA LEU A 87 14.00 -14.97 6.56
C LEU A 87 15.40 -14.55 7.03
N SER A 88 15.63 -13.23 7.14
CA SER A 88 16.90 -12.70 7.67
C SER A 88 17.14 -13.09 9.12
N LEU A 89 16.10 -13.05 9.97
CA LEU A 89 16.20 -13.44 11.38
C LEU A 89 16.50 -14.94 11.53
N GLN A 90 15.90 -15.77 10.70
CA GLN A 90 16.11 -17.22 10.67
C GLN A 90 17.40 -17.63 9.96
N ARG A 91 18.29 -16.66 9.62
CA ARG A 91 19.52 -16.87 8.85
C ARG A 91 19.29 -17.58 7.52
N ARG A 92 18.09 -17.44 6.94
CA ARG A 92 17.73 -17.91 5.61
C ARG A 92 17.98 -16.82 4.59
N PHE A 93 18.25 -17.23 3.35
CA PHE A 93 18.50 -16.29 2.26
C PHE A 93 17.21 -15.56 1.85
N CYS A 94 17.21 -14.23 1.93
CA CYS A 94 16.17 -13.40 1.32
C CYS A 94 16.60 -13.00 -0.09
N CYS A 95 15.77 -13.28 -1.10
CA CYS A 95 16.05 -12.89 -2.49
C CYS A 95 15.93 -11.38 -2.76
N PHE A 96 15.59 -10.57 -1.75
CA PHE A 96 15.43 -9.13 -1.88
C PHE A 96 16.37 -8.42 -0.91
N SER A 97 16.91 -7.28 -1.34
CA SER A 97 17.81 -6.47 -0.52
C SER A 97 17.13 -5.94 0.75
N HIS A 98 17.90 -5.83 1.83
CA HIS A 98 17.53 -5.12 3.06
C HIS A 98 18.30 -3.81 3.22
N ASP A 99 19.05 -3.41 2.20
CA ASP A 99 19.89 -2.23 2.21
C ASP A 99 19.25 -1.08 1.42
N LEU A 100 18.65 -0.15 2.15
CA LEU A 100 18.14 1.11 1.62
C LEU A 100 19.26 2.05 1.15
N THR A 101 20.48 1.87 1.62
CA THR A 101 21.63 2.75 1.35
C THR A 101 22.49 2.28 0.18
N SER A 102 22.14 1.17 -0.46
CA SER A 102 22.81 0.71 -1.69
C SER A 102 22.82 1.80 -2.77
N ASP A 103 23.87 1.83 -3.59
CA ASP A 103 24.05 2.87 -4.62
C ASP A 103 22.86 3.00 -5.56
N HIS A 104 22.22 1.86 -5.91
CA HIS A 104 21.00 1.83 -6.70
C HIS A 104 19.83 2.52 -5.98
N ASN A 105 19.54 2.10 -4.75
CA ASN A 105 18.41 2.64 -4.00
C ASN A 105 18.59 4.12 -3.68
N ARG A 106 19.81 4.57 -3.35
CA ARG A 106 20.12 5.99 -3.15
C ARG A 106 19.78 6.83 -4.39
N LYS A 107 20.26 6.43 -5.57
CA LYS A 107 19.95 7.12 -6.84
C LYS A 107 18.44 7.17 -7.10
N VAL A 108 17.75 6.06 -6.92
CA VAL A 108 16.28 6.02 -7.12
C VAL A 108 15.54 6.90 -6.12
N ILE A 109 15.99 6.98 -4.86
CA ILE A 109 15.41 7.85 -3.82
C ILE A 109 15.68 9.33 -4.13
N GLU A 110 16.89 9.66 -4.58
CA GLU A 110 17.32 10.99 -5.02
C GLU A 110 16.45 11.51 -6.16
N GLU A 111 16.24 10.68 -7.20
CA GLU A 111 15.39 11.00 -8.35
C GLU A 111 13.97 11.42 -7.93
N HIS A 112 13.46 10.87 -6.82
CA HIS A 112 12.13 11.17 -6.30
C HIS A 112 12.14 12.27 -5.22
N ASN A 113 13.32 12.81 -4.87
CA ASN A 113 13.53 13.81 -3.81
C ASN A 113 13.12 13.31 -2.40
N LEU A 114 13.38 12.03 -2.10
CA LEU A 114 12.95 11.38 -0.85
C LEU A 114 14.11 11.05 0.10
N GLU A 115 15.30 11.60 -0.13
CA GLU A 115 16.55 11.37 0.63
C GLU A 115 16.39 11.63 2.14
N ALA A 116 15.56 12.61 2.52
CA ALA A 116 15.34 12.98 3.91
C ALA A 116 14.44 12.01 4.70
N LEU A 117 13.78 11.06 4.01
CA LEU A 117 12.84 10.13 4.64
C LEU A 117 13.57 8.92 5.22
N SER A 118 13.23 8.61 6.46
CA SER A 118 13.58 7.36 7.12
C SER A 118 12.84 6.18 6.47
N ARG A 119 13.29 4.95 6.77
CA ARG A 119 12.59 3.73 6.38
C ARG A 119 11.10 3.77 6.76
N ALA A 120 10.77 4.21 7.97
CA ALA A 120 9.39 4.24 8.46
C ALA A 120 8.53 5.25 7.67
N GLU A 121 9.07 6.43 7.36
CA GLU A 121 8.38 7.43 6.56
C GLU A 121 8.23 6.99 5.10
N LEU A 122 9.25 6.35 4.51
CA LEU A 122 9.16 5.71 3.19
C LEU A 122 8.09 4.61 3.19
N CYS A 123 7.98 3.84 4.26
CA CYS A 123 6.93 2.84 4.42
C CYS A 123 5.55 3.50 4.37
N THR A 124 5.28 4.51 5.20
CA THR A 124 4.02 5.28 5.18
C THR A 124 3.68 5.79 3.79
N LEU A 125 4.66 6.43 3.13
CA LEU A 125 4.49 6.99 1.79
C LEU A 125 4.17 5.91 0.74
N LEU A 126 4.88 4.78 0.76
CA LEU A 126 4.66 3.69 -0.19
C LEU A 126 3.36 2.95 0.08
N LEU A 127 2.96 2.75 1.34
CA LEU A 127 1.70 2.07 1.68
C LEU A 127 0.47 2.81 1.14
N GLN A 128 0.50 4.14 1.10
CA GLN A 128 -0.60 4.93 0.51
C GLN A 128 -0.52 5.06 -1.02
N ASN A 129 0.67 4.99 -1.63
CA ASN A 129 0.86 5.17 -3.07
C ASN A 129 0.83 3.85 -3.88
N ASP A 130 1.24 2.73 -3.29
CA ASP A 130 1.27 1.41 -3.95
C ASP A 130 0.07 0.56 -3.52
N GLN A 131 -0.82 0.26 -4.48
CA GLN A 131 -2.02 -0.53 -4.25
C GLN A 131 -1.74 -2.01 -3.94
N THR A 132 -0.52 -2.49 -4.22
CA THR A 132 -0.13 -3.90 -4.04
C THR A 132 0.42 -4.22 -2.65
N LEU A 133 0.75 -3.20 -1.85
CA LEU A 133 1.39 -3.41 -0.54
C LEU A 133 0.41 -3.80 0.56
N LEU A 134 -0.83 -3.30 0.49
CA LEU A 134 -1.89 -3.57 1.45
C LEU A 134 -3.05 -4.32 0.79
N PRO A 135 -3.79 -5.16 1.54
CA PRO A 135 -5.02 -5.78 1.06
C PRO A 135 -6.02 -4.72 0.55
N SER A 136 -6.75 -4.98 -0.52
CA SER A 136 -7.80 -4.06 -0.98
C SER A 136 -9.08 -4.23 -0.15
N ILE A 137 -9.87 -3.16 -0.01
CA ILE A 137 -11.25 -3.26 0.47
C ILE A 137 -12.10 -4.02 -0.57
N CYS A 138 -12.96 -4.92 -0.09
CA CYS A 138 -13.83 -5.72 -0.93
C CYS A 138 -15.02 -4.88 -1.42
N HIS A 139 -15.03 -4.55 -2.71
CA HIS A 139 -16.14 -3.84 -3.32
C HIS A 139 -17.44 -4.67 -3.29
N ASP A 140 -17.36 -5.98 -3.51
CA ASP A 140 -18.57 -6.84 -3.51
C ASP A 140 -19.24 -6.91 -2.13
N TYR A 141 -18.45 -6.87 -1.05
CA TYR A 141 -18.98 -6.71 0.32
C TYR A 141 -19.71 -5.38 0.52
N ASN A 142 -19.25 -4.33 -0.17
CA ASN A 142 -19.85 -3.00 -0.10
C ASN A 142 -21.11 -2.85 -0.96
N ASN A 143 -21.52 -3.89 -1.70
CA ASN A 143 -22.71 -3.91 -2.53
C ASN A 143 -23.68 -5.00 -2.07
N GLY A 144 -24.97 -4.69 -1.97
CA GLY A 144 -25.99 -5.61 -1.44
C GLY A 144 -26.20 -5.52 0.07
N ASP A 145 -27.28 -6.17 0.55
CA ASP A 145 -27.81 -6.02 1.92
C ASP A 145 -27.59 -7.25 2.81
N GLN A 146 -26.99 -8.30 2.27
CA GLN A 146 -26.65 -9.52 3.02
C GLN A 146 -25.41 -9.29 3.91
N GLU A 147 -25.16 -10.20 4.85
CA GLU A 147 -24.01 -10.16 5.77
C GLU A 147 -22.66 -9.93 5.05
N PHE A 148 -22.48 -10.57 3.90
CA PHE A 148 -21.29 -10.43 3.05
C PHE A 148 -21.53 -9.59 1.79
N GLY A 149 -22.65 -8.85 1.73
CA GLY A 149 -23.07 -8.17 0.50
C GLY A 149 -23.21 -9.15 -0.66
N GLN A 150 -22.55 -8.84 -1.78
CA GLN A 150 -22.45 -9.69 -2.97
C GLN A 150 -21.18 -10.55 -2.98
N CYS A 151 -20.37 -10.53 -1.92
CA CYS A 151 -19.13 -11.30 -1.86
C CYS A 151 -19.42 -12.80 -1.70
N GLN A 152 -19.09 -13.57 -2.73
CA GLN A 152 -19.29 -15.04 -2.74
C GLN A 152 -18.28 -15.79 -1.87
N ASN A 153 -17.14 -15.17 -1.55
CA ASN A 153 -16.07 -15.83 -0.79
C ASN A 153 -16.27 -15.74 0.73
N GLY A 154 -17.18 -14.89 1.23
CA GLY A 154 -17.47 -14.76 2.66
C GLY A 154 -16.20 -14.61 3.51
N PHE A 155 -16.04 -15.47 4.52
CA PHE A 155 -14.85 -15.50 5.39
C PHE A 155 -13.55 -15.89 4.69
N ALA A 156 -13.60 -16.55 3.54
CA ALA A 156 -12.42 -16.92 2.74
C ALA A 156 -11.96 -15.78 1.81
N CYS A 157 -12.62 -14.62 1.83
CA CYS A 157 -12.23 -13.47 1.02
C CYS A 157 -10.89 -12.90 1.49
N GLU A 158 -9.92 -12.80 0.58
CA GLU A 158 -8.62 -12.15 0.86
C GLU A 158 -8.66 -10.61 0.88
N ARG A 159 -9.84 -10.02 0.61
CA ARG A 159 -10.08 -8.58 0.60
C ARG A 159 -10.78 -8.17 1.90
N LEU A 160 -10.58 -6.93 2.32
CA LEU A 160 -11.12 -6.44 3.59
C LEU A 160 -12.62 -6.23 3.50
N HIS A 161 -13.37 -6.88 4.38
CA HIS A 161 -14.79 -6.60 4.60
C HIS A 161 -14.92 -5.42 5.56
N ILE A 162 -14.63 -4.23 5.04
CA ILE A 162 -14.74 -2.93 5.72
C ILE A 162 -15.57 -2.00 4.84
N CYS A 163 -16.35 -1.11 5.44
CA CYS A 163 -17.09 -0.07 4.72
C CYS A 163 -16.13 0.81 3.90
N GLU A 164 -16.40 0.96 2.60
CA GLU A 164 -15.61 1.81 1.71
C GLU A 164 -15.65 3.29 2.09
N LYS A 165 -16.71 3.74 2.78
CA LYS A 165 -16.86 5.15 3.18
C LYS A 165 -16.09 5.46 4.46
N TYR A 166 -15.92 4.48 5.35
CA TYR A 166 -15.35 4.67 6.69
C TYR A 166 -13.95 5.29 6.73
N PRO A 167 -13.01 4.95 5.82
CA PRO A 167 -11.70 5.62 5.81
C PRO A 167 -11.80 7.12 5.51
N ARG A 168 -12.71 7.54 4.62
CA ARG A 168 -12.80 8.94 4.16
C ARG A 168 -13.68 9.82 5.04
N GLN A 169 -14.63 9.22 5.73
CA GLN A 169 -15.58 9.96 6.53
C GLN A 169 -16.06 9.19 7.75
N ASP A 170 -16.55 9.92 8.74
CA ASP A 170 -17.31 9.32 9.83
C ASP A 170 -18.61 8.73 9.26
N CYS A 171 -18.72 7.40 9.35
CA CYS A 171 -19.81 6.63 8.78
C CYS A 171 -20.51 5.86 9.90
N ILE A 172 -21.84 5.88 9.90
CA ILE A 172 -22.69 5.20 10.88
C ILE A 172 -23.50 4.04 10.27
N CYS A 173 -23.08 3.53 9.11
CA CYS A 173 -23.77 2.41 8.47
C CYS A 173 -23.52 1.08 9.21
N TYR A 174 -24.29 0.04 8.85
CA TYR A 174 -24.22 -1.29 9.46
C TYR A 174 -22.97 -2.11 9.08
N ARG A 175 -22.16 -1.64 8.12
CA ARG A 175 -20.95 -2.35 7.69
C ARG A 175 -19.84 -2.22 8.73
N ASN A 176 -18.88 -3.13 8.66
CA ASN A 176 -17.75 -3.12 9.58
C ASN A 176 -16.89 -1.86 9.40
N HIS A 177 -16.58 -1.20 10.52
CA HIS A 177 -15.76 0.00 10.63
C HIS A 177 -14.50 -0.23 11.48
N ASP A 178 -14.23 -1.47 11.86
CA ASP A 178 -13.12 -1.79 12.75
C ASP A 178 -11.99 -2.52 12.00
N PHE A 179 -10.82 -1.87 11.94
CA PHE A 179 -9.59 -2.46 11.41
C PHE A 179 -8.99 -3.51 12.36
N TYR A 180 -9.41 -3.53 13.63
CA TYR A 180 -8.99 -4.49 14.66
C TYR A 180 -9.92 -5.71 14.74
N ALA A 181 -10.99 -5.76 13.95
CA ALA A 181 -11.89 -6.90 13.90
C ALA A 181 -11.09 -8.19 13.55
N PRO A 182 -11.27 -9.32 14.27
CA PRO A 182 -10.43 -10.50 14.08
C PRO A 182 -10.31 -11.02 12.63
N PRO A 183 -11.38 -11.05 11.81
CA PRO A 183 -11.26 -11.47 10.40
C PRO A 183 -10.41 -10.51 9.56
N VAL A 184 -10.49 -9.22 9.84
CA VAL A 184 -9.74 -8.16 9.15
C VAL A 184 -8.26 -8.23 9.54
N MET A 185 -8.00 -8.37 10.84
CA MET A 185 -6.67 -8.54 11.42
C MET A 185 -5.91 -9.73 10.85
N LYS A 186 -6.61 -10.86 10.69
CA LYS A 186 -6.04 -12.06 10.07
C LYS A 186 -5.52 -11.77 8.66
N ILE A 187 -6.28 -11.05 7.84
CA ILE A 187 -5.87 -10.70 6.48
C ILE A 187 -4.60 -9.82 6.50
N PHE A 188 -4.51 -8.86 7.42
CA PHE A 188 -3.30 -8.04 7.56
C PHE A 188 -2.09 -8.87 7.97
N TYR A 189 -2.24 -9.75 8.95
CA TYR A 189 -1.20 -10.66 9.40
C TYR A 189 -0.71 -11.57 8.26
N ASP A 190 -1.64 -12.20 7.55
CA ASP A 190 -1.36 -13.09 6.40
C ASP A 190 -0.62 -12.35 5.27
N LYS A 191 -0.83 -11.03 5.13
CA LYS A 191 -0.12 -10.18 4.16
C LYS A 191 1.15 -9.50 4.73
N GLY A 192 1.53 -9.82 5.97
CA GLY A 192 2.76 -9.37 6.63
C GLY A 192 2.71 -7.94 7.18
N VAL A 193 1.52 -7.43 7.51
CA VAL A 193 1.31 -6.11 8.11
C VAL A 193 1.27 -6.25 9.65
N PRO A 194 2.20 -5.64 10.40
CA PRO A 194 2.26 -5.77 11.85
C PRO A 194 1.15 -4.95 12.54
N PRO A 195 0.73 -5.36 13.75
CA PRO A 195 -0.29 -4.64 14.52
C PRO A 195 0.05 -3.18 14.82
N SER A 196 1.35 -2.84 14.89
CA SER A 196 1.82 -1.48 15.12
C SER A 196 1.39 -0.49 14.02
N LEU A 197 1.09 -0.95 12.81
CA LEU A 197 0.63 -0.10 11.71
C LEU A 197 -0.90 0.08 11.69
N LEU A 198 -1.67 -0.69 12.46
CA LEU A 198 -3.13 -0.66 12.41
C LEU A 198 -3.71 0.72 12.73
N SER A 199 -3.10 1.43 13.68
CA SER A 199 -3.50 2.77 14.07
C SER A 199 -3.42 3.77 12.91
N SER A 200 -2.51 3.56 11.97
CA SER A 200 -2.31 4.39 10.78
C SER A 200 -3.14 3.94 9.57
N LEU A 201 -3.77 2.76 9.61
CA LEU A 201 -4.45 2.19 8.44
C LEU A 201 -5.64 3.01 8.00
N ARG A 202 -6.46 3.53 8.93
CA ARG A 202 -7.62 4.36 8.57
C ARG A 202 -7.17 5.54 7.72
N SER A 203 -6.16 6.28 8.16
CA SER A 203 -5.54 7.38 7.41
C SER A 203 -4.94 6.91 6.08
N THR A 204 -4.20 5.79 6.11
CA THR A 204 -3.57 5.22 4.91
C THR A 204 -4.60 4.87 3.82
N TYR A 205 -5.71 4.21 4.16
CA TYR A 205 -6.77 3.88 3.20
C TYR A 205 -7.53 5.13 2.72
N ALA A 206 -7.72 6.14 3.58
CA ALA A 206 -8.27 7.43 3.15
C ALA A 206 -7.38 8.09 2.08
N ASN A 207 -6.07 8.09 2.33
CA ASN A 207 -5.06 8.67 1.44
C ASN A 207 -4.97 7.91 0.12
N LYS A 208 -5.01 6.56 0.15
CA LYS A 208 -5.07 5.73 -1.07
C LYS A 208 -6.22 6.15 -1.98
N GLU A 209 -7.40 6.37 -1.40
CA GLU A 209 -8.57 6.74 -2.19
C GLU A 209 -8.50 8.18 -2.72
N ALA A 210 -7.99 9.12 -1.92
CA ALA A 210 -7.73 10.49 -2.35
C ALA A 210 -6.79 10.54 -3.57
N LEU A 211 -5.72 9.73 -3.53
CA LEU A 211 -4.76 9.61 -4.64
C LEU A 211 -5.40 8.99 -5.89
N ARG A 212 -6.27 7.98 -5.73
CA ARG A 212 -7.03 7.36 -6.84
C ARG A 212 -8.03 8.33 -7.48
N ALA A 213 -8.80 9.06 -6.67
CA ALA A 213 -9.86 9.93 -7.17
C ALA A 213 -9.33 11.00 -8.13
N THR A 214 -8.11 11.48 -7.90
CA THR A 214 -7.45 12.47 -8.76
C THR A 214 -6.85 11.86 -10.04
N GLU A 215 -6.43 10.59 -10.02
CA GLU A 215 -6.03 9.85 -11.23
C GLU A 215 -7.23 9.70 -12.21
N TYR A 216 -8.42 9.36 -11.68
CA TYR A 216 -9.63 9.21 -12.51
C TYR A 216 -10.31 10.53 -12.88
N GLY A 217 -10.20 11.57 -12.03
CA GLY A 217 -10.74 12.90 -12.28
C GLY A 217 -10.12 13.61 -13.50
N GLY A 218 -8.84 13.35 -13.78
CA GLY A 218 -8.15 13.86 -14.97
C GLY A 218 -8.72 13.33 -16.30
N ALA A 219 -9.34 12.13 -16.29
CA ALA A 219 -9.93 11.53 -17.48
C ALA A 219 -11.33 12.06 -17.83
N ARG A 220 -12.09 12.56 -16.84
CA ARG A 220 -13.43 13.15 -17.06
C ARG A 220 -13.43 14.68 -17.17
N GLY A 221 -12.33 15.36 -16.79
CA GLY A 221 -12.21 16.82 -16.81
C GLY A 221 -12.08 17.48 -18.18
N ARG A 222 -12.01 16.73 -19.30
CA ARG A 222 -11.92 17.27 -20.67
C ARG A 222 -13.23 17.25 -21.47
N LYS A 223 -14.37 16.89 -20.87
CA LYS A 223 -15.70 17.16 -21.47
C LYS A 223 -16.38 18.27 -20.68
N GLY A 224 -16.64 19.36 -21.39
CA GLY A 224 -16.91 20.69 -20.86
C GLY A 224 -17.95 20.75 -19.74
N LYS A 225 -17.56 21.40 -18.65
CA LYS A 225 -18.51 22.17 -17.85
C LYS A 225 -18.54 23.57 -18.44
N HIS A 226 -19.43 23.79 -19.42
CA HIS A 226 -19.99 25.12 -19.57
C HIS A 226 -20.78 25.39 -18.29
N ASN A 227 -20.28 26.30 -17.45
CA ASN A 227 -21.11 26.95 -16.46
C ASN A 227 -22.22 27.70 -17.24
N PRO A 228 -23.52 27.47 -16.98
CA PRO A 228 -24.51 28.43 -17.40
C PRO A 228 -24.30 29.68 -16.53
N ALA A 229 -23.84 30.75 -17.17
CA ALA A 229 -23.80 32.07 -16.56
C ALA A 229 -25.22 32.43 -16.10
N VAL A 230 -25.33 32.73 -14.81
CA VAL A 230 -26.48 33.38 -14.19
C VAL A 230 -26.55 34.79 -14.76
N ASN A 231 -27.41 35.01 -15.74
CA ASN A 231 -27.79 36.35 -16.17
C ASN A 231 -29.05 36.76 -15.40
N ASN A 232 -28.83 37.65 -14.45
CA ASN A 232 -29.87 38.47 -13.83
C ASN A 232 -30.33 39.52 -14.86
N VAL A 233 -31.59 39.46 -15.28
CA VAL A 233 -32.33 40.60 -15.81
C VAL A 233 -33.80 40.46 -15.45
N ASP A 234 -34.28 41.39 -14.62
CA ASP A 234 -35.69 41.66 -14.37
C ASP A 234 -36.36 42.25 -15.63
N ALA A 235 -37.60 41.83 -15.92
CA ALA A 235 -38.78 42.71 -16.08
C ALA A 235 -39.90 42.12 -16.96
N LYS A 236 -41.04 41.85 -16.29
CA LYS A 236 -42.46 42.12 -16.62
C LYS A 236 -43.16 41.64 -17.91
N SER A 237 -44.42 41.24 -17.64
CA SER A 237 -45.61 41.15 -18.52
C SER A 237 -45.73 39.85 -19.32
N GLY A 238 -46.83 39.11 -19.38
CA GLY A 238 -48.24 39.28 -19.03
C GLY A 238 -49.03 38.26 -19.87
N TYR A 239 -50.23 37.87 -19.42
CA TYR A 239 -51.32 37.19 -20.16
C TYR A 239 -51.16 35.70 -20.60
N GLY A 240 -51.98 34.82 -19.99
CA GLY A 240 -53.08 34.16 -20.72
C GLY A 240 -52.88 32.78 -21.38
N VAL A 241 -53.43 31.75 -20.72
CA VAL A 241 -54.28 30.64 -21.23
C VAL A 241 -53.89 29.89 -22.54
N ASN A 242 -53.57 28.59 -22.47
CA ASN A 242 -54.51 27.50 -22.82
C ASN A 242 -53.91 26.08 -22.83
N LEU A 243 -54.79 25.17 -22.42
CA LEU A 243 -54.75 23.72 -22.44
C LEU A 243 -55.02 23.20 -23.87
N ALA A 244 -54.21 22.27 -24.40
CA ALA A 244 -54.69 21.29 -25.39
C ALA A 244 -53.72 20.13 -25.64
N GLN A 245 -54.23 18.96 -25.31
CA GLN A 245 -53.90 17.61 -25.76
C GLN A 245 -53.98 17.43 -27.29
N ARG A 246 -53.09 16.63 -27.90
CA ARG A 246 -53.29 15.73 -29.10
C ARG A 246 -51.93 15.17 -29.56
N GLN A 247 -51.66 13.87 -29.49
CA GLN A 247 -52.11 12.74 -30.35
C GLN A 247 -51.62 12.78 -31.82
N TRP A 248 -50.62 11.93 -32.09
CA TRP A 248 -50.29 11.06 -33.24
C TRP A 248 -50.74 11.36 -34.69
N TYR A 249 -49.80 11.24 -35.65
CA TYR A 249 -49.81 10.46 -36.93
C TYR A 249 -48.41 10.56 -37.60
N ARG A 250 -47.62 9.48 -37.76
CA ARG A 250 -47.51 8.42 -38.82
C ARG A 250 -46.49 8.70 -39.96
N GLY A 251 -45.55 7.74 -40.10
CA GLY A 251 -44.86 7.31 -41.35
C GLY A 251 -43.33 7.49 -41.35
N ARG A 252 -42.46 6.62 -41.87
CA ARG A 252 -42.52 5.26 -42.46
C ARG A 252 -41.06 4.81 -42.78
N GLY A 253 -40.71 3.54 -42.53
CA GLY A 253 -39.56 2.80 -43.10
C GLY A 253 -38.40 2.50 -42.13
N GLY A 254 -37.84 1.30 -41.98
CA GLY A 254 -38.07 -0.02 -42.56
C GLY A 254 -37.06 -1.05 -42.01
N ASN A 255 -37.58 -2.02 -41.22
CA ASN A 255 -37.27 -3.45 -41.05
C ASN A 255 -35.88 -4.13 -41.31
N ARG A 256 -35.44 -4.92 -40.30
CA ARG A 256 -34.94 -6.35 -40.26
C ARG A 256 -33.66 -6.50 -39.41
N GLY A 257 -33.53 -7.38 -38.42
CA GLY A 257 -34.42 -8.42 -37.90
C GLY A 257 -33.90 -9.05 -36.59
N ASN A 258 -34.82 -9.55 -35.76
CA ASN A 258 -34.56 -10.36 -34.57
C ASN A 258 -34.53 -11.85 -34.94
N ARG A 259 -33.64 -12.62 -34.32
CA ARG A 259 -33.80 -14.07 -34.11
C ARG A 259 -33.78 -14.35 -32.61
N ALA A 260 -34.93 -14.78 -32.11
CA ALA A 260 -35.08 -15.49 -30.86
C ALA A 260 -35.64 -16.89 -31.16
N ASN A 261 -35.16 -17.89 -30.42
CA ASN A 261 -35.76 -19.20 -30.12
C ASN A 261 -34.71 -19.97 -29.29
N ARG A 262 -35.02 -20.84 -28.32
CA ARG A 262 -36.27 -21.25 -27.67
C ARG A 262 -35.86 -22.03 -26.41
N SER A 263 -36.70 -21.92 -25.38
CA SER A 263 -37.00 -22.82 -24.25
C SER A 263 -36.22 -24.13 -24.06
N ASN A 264 -35.92 -24.43 -22.78
CA ASN A 264 -36.25 -25.74 -22.23
C ASN A 264 -36.77 -25.63 -20.78
N ARG A 265 -37.92 -26.25 -20.52
CA ARG A 265 -38.56 -26.43 -19.19
C ARG A 265 -38.17 -27.83 -18.67
N GLY A 266 -37.84 -27.91 -17.39
CA GLY A 266 -37.74 -29.15 -16.62
C GLY A 266 -38.14 -28.85 -15.17
N ASN A 267 -38.98 -29.71 -14.61
CA ASN A 267 -39.89 -29.49 -13.49
C ASN A 267 -39.40 -30.30 -12.27
N SER A 268 -39.45 -29.76 -11.05
CA SER A 268 -39.90 -30.55 -9.90
C SER A 268 -40.27 -29.70 -8.68
N ARG A 269 -41.36 -30.10 -8.04
CA ARG A 269 -42.03 -29.53 -6.87
C ARG A 269 -41.56 -30.25 -5.60
N ASN A 270 -41.52 -29.52 -4.49
CA ASN A 270 -42.00 -29.85 -3.14
C ASN A 270 -41.66 -28.63 -2.27
N GLY A 271 -42.46 -28.08 -1.36
CA GLY A 271 -43.61 -28.57 -0.60
C GLY A 271 -43.46 -27.88 0.77
N SER A 272 -44.37 -26.97 1.11
CA SER A 272 -44.36 -26.11 2.31
C SER A 272 -44.34 -26.93 3.62
N LYS A 273 -43.86 -26.45 4.79
CA LYS A 273 -44.49 -25.48 5.73
C LYS A 273 -43.71 -25.47 7.09
N PRO A 274 -44.07 -24.73 8.17
CA PRO A 274 -43.21 -23.70 8.78
C PRO A 274 -42.88 -23.87 10.28
N GLY A 275 -42.01 -22.98 10.79
CA GLY A 275 -42.03 -22.46 12.16
C GLY A 275 -41.05 -23.09 13.15
N GLN A 276 -40.10 -22.28 13.65
CA GLN A 276 -39.80 -22.14 15.08
C GLN A 276 -38.88 -20.94 15.32
N GLN A 277 -39.31 -20.08 16.24
CA GLN A 277 -38.51 -19.04 16.89
C GLN A 277 -37.72 -19.66 18.06
N GLN A 278 -36.69 -18.93 18.50
CA GLN A 278 -35.85 -19.15 19.70
C GLN A 278 -34.69 -20.13 19.43
N GLU A 279 -33.43 -19.89 19.81
CA GLU A 279 -32.88 -19.20 20.99
C GLU A 279 -31.54 -18.48 20.70
N ARG A 280 -31.25 -17.48 21.53
CA ARG A 280 -29.92 -16.88 21.70
C ARG A 280 -29.02 -17.87 22.44
N SER A 281 -27.89 -18.26 21.88
CA SER A 281 -26.84 -18.97 22.64
C SER A 281 -25.88 -17.98 23.30
N SER A 282 -25.81 -18.12 24.61
CA SER A 282 -25.07 -17.33 25.60
C SER A 282 -23.56 -17.37 25.41
N ILE A 283 -22.90 -16.31 25.89
CA ILE A 283 -21.47 -16.05 25.85
C ILE A 283 -20.85 -16.71 27.09
N SER A 284 -20.54 -18.00 27.01
CA SER A 284 -19.72 -18.69 28.03
C SER A 284 -19.34 -20.06 27.50
N ASP A 285 -18.19 -20.16 26.81
CA ASP A 285 -17.43 -21.42 26.60
C ASP A 285 -16.15 -21.19 25.77
N ILE A 286 -15.33 -20.18 26.11
CA ILE A 286 -13.93 -20.11 25.66
C ILE A 286 -13.03 -19.60 26.81
N THR A 287 -13.22 -20.16 28.00
CA THR A 287 -12.26 -20.06 29.10
C THR A 287 -11.93 -21.45 29.60
N SER A 288 -11.24 -22.20 28.77
CA SER A 288 -10.36 -23.29 29.21
C SER A 288 -9.16 -23.29 28.27
N HIS A 289 -7.96 -23.44 28.83
CA HIS A 289 -6.64 -23.37 28.19
C HIS A 289 -5.92 -22.01 28.21
N THR A 290 -5.85 -21.35 29.37
CA THR A 290 -4.75 -20.43 29.67
C THR A 290 -4.37 -20.49 31.15
N GLU A 291 -3.74 -21.57 31.60
CA GLU A 291 -2.84 -21.52 32.78
C GLU A 291 -1.70 -22.54 32.61
N SER A 292 -0.52 -22.15 33.10
CA SER A 292 0.74 -22.90 33.21
C SER A 292 1.71 -22.81 32.01
N LEU A 293 2.42 -21.68 31.92
CA LEU A 293 3.79 -21.62 31.43
C LEU A 293 4.62 -20.79 32.41
N ASP A 294 5.05 -21.42 33.51
CA ASP A 294 6.14 -20.90 34.34
C ASP A 294 7.46 -21.48 33.81
N LEU A 295 8.24 -20.63 33.15
CA LEU A 295 9.63 -20.88 32.76
C LEU A 295 10.54 -20.09 33.68
N PHE A 296 11.00 -20.71 34.76
CA PHE A 296 12.26 -20.36 35.42
C PHE A 296 12.87 -21.63 36.03
N SER A 297 14.00 -22.07 35.48
CA SER A 297 14.99 -22.86 36.22
C SER A 297 16.34 -22.63 35.55
N GLU A 298 17.28 -22.22 36.39
CA GLU A 298 18.64 -21.77 36.08
C GLU A 298 19.60 -22.95 35.86
N ASP A 299 20.67 -22.61 35.15
CA ASP A 299 21.98 -23.23 34.94
C ASP A 299 22.38 -24.50 35.74
N GLU A 300 22.92 -25.51 35.03
CA GLU A 300 24.31 -25.99 35.24
C GLU A 300 24.82 -26.94 34.13
N LEU A 301 25.99 -26.57 33.60
CA LEU A 301 27.17 -27.30 33.05
C LEU A 301 27.06 -28.78 32.62
N ASP A 302 27.56 -29.09 31.40
CA ASP A 302 28.57 -30.16 31.18
C ASP A 302 29.30 -30.02 29.81
N GLU A 303 30.59 -30.34 29.79
CA GLU A 303 31.47 -30.44 28.62
C GLU A 303 31.47 -31.87 28.05
N GLY A 304 31.64 -32.04 26.72
CA GLY A 304 31.99 -33.36 26.20
C GLY A 304 31.82 -33.63 24.71
N ASN A 305 32.83 -33.22 23.93
CA ASN A 305 33.45 -33.96 22.82
C ASN A 305 32.63 -34.54 21.64
N SER A 306 33.00 -34.05 20.45
CA SER A 306 33.14 -34.76 19.16
C SER A 306 31.91 -35.41 18.48
N ARG A 307 31.60 -34.96 17.27
CA ARG A 307 31.71 -35.73 16.00
C ARG A 307 31.15 -34.94 14.82
N GLN A 308 32.00 -34.67 13.84
CA GLN A 308 31.60 -34.34 12.48
C GLN A 308 30.83 -35.51 11.84
N PRO A 309 30.03 -35.22 10.82
CA PRO A 309 30.22 -35.97 9.57
C PRO A 309 30.34 -35.04 8.35
N ASN A 310 31.40 -35.29 7.60
CA ASN A 310 31.52 -34.98 6.18
C ASN A 310 30.37 -35.62 5.39
N TRP A 311 29.83 -34.89 4.41
CA TRP A 311 29.38 -35.49 3.16
C TRP A 311 29.89 -34.66 1.98
N SER A 312 30.60 -35.34 1.10
CA SER A 312 31.28 -34.82 -0.08
C SER A 312 30.34 -34.63 -1.28
N SER A 313 30.47 -33.45 -1.90
CA SER A 313 30.73 -33.22 -3.34
C SER A 313 30.10 -34.13 -4.42
N SER A 314 29.38 -33.49 -5.33
CA SER A 314 29.50 -33.64 -6.78
C SER A 314 29.63 -32.21 -7.35
N GLY A 315 30.56 -31.79 -8.20
CA GLY A 315 31.53 -32.46 -9.05
C GLY A 315 31.53 -31.69 -10.38
N PHE A 316 32.48 -30.77 -10.58
CA PHE A 316 32.74 -30.15 -11.88
C PHE A 316 34.24 -29.84 -12.00
N SER A 317 34.89 -30.52 -12.94
CA SER A 317 36.30 -30.38 -13.29
C SER A 317 36.53 -29.21 -14.25
N MET A 318 37.64 -28.47 -14.10
CA MET A 318 38.32 -27.82 -15.22
C MET A 318 39.84 -27.88 -15.06
N ALA A 319 40.47 -28.01 -16.22
CA ALA A 319 41.82 -28.40 -16.58
C ALA A 319 43.00 -27.63 -15.96
N ASP A 320 44.11 -28.38 -15.86
CA ASP A 320 45.48 -27.95 -15.68
C ASP A 320 46.00 -27.09 -16.84
N ALA A 321 46.89 -26.15 -16.53
CA ALA A 321 47.85 -25.61 -17.48
C ALA A 321 49.18 -25.36 -16.76
N ASP A 322 50.18 -26.14 -17.14
CA ASP A 322 51.55 -26.08 -16.65
C ASP A 322 52.47 -25.33 -17.63
N ALA A 323 53.60 -24.88 -17.09
CA ALA A 323 54.44 -23.77 -17.53
C ALA A 323 55.41 -24.00 -18.73
N LYS A 324 55.90 -22.89 -19.31
CA LYS A 324 57.33 -22.43 -19.38
C LYS A 324 57.62 -21.53 -20.60
N SER A 325 58.32 -20.41 -20.41
CA SER A 325 59.63 -20.07 -21.04
C SER A 325 60.04 -18.61 -20.78
N GLU A 326 61.36 -18.40 -20.75
CA GLU A 326 62.18 -17.28 -20.27
C GLU A 326 62.21 -16.06 -21.22
N ASP A 327 62.49 -14.84 -20.68
CA ASP A 327 63.65 -14.01 -21.06
C ASP A 327 63.61 -12.56 -20.48
N GLY A 328 64.73 -12.14 -19.86
CA GLY A 328 65.44 -10.91 -20.22
C GLY A 328 65.04 -9.51 -19.67
N LEU A 329 65.67 -9.11 -18.55
CA LEU A 329 66.35 -7.81 -18.24
C LEU A 329 65.66 -6.44 -18.47
N ASN A 330 65.45 -5.65 -17.39
CA ASN A 330 66.27 -4.48 -16.97
C ASN A 330 65.56 -3.51 -15.98
N PHE A 331 66.31 -3.06 -14.96
CA PHE A 331 66.40 -1.73 -14.29
C PHE A 331 65.10 -0.90 -14.06
N GLU A 332 64.73 -0.38 -12.87
CA GLU A 332 65.46 0.47 -11.93
C GLU A 332 64.77 0.58 -10.55
N LYS A 333 65.56 0.99 -9.55
CA LYS A 333 65.22 1.19 -8.12
C LYS A 333 64.53 2.53 -7.84
N ARG A 334 63.93 2.56 -6.62
CA ARG A 334 63.69 3.69 -5.68
C ARG A 334 62.45 4.56 -5.97
N GLN A 335 61.58 4.88 -5.01
CA GLN A 335 61.87 5.30 -3.63
C GLN A 335 60.81 4.79 -2.62
N GLN A 336 61.28 4.37 -1.45
CA GLN A 336 60.47 4.16 -0.24
C GLN A 336 60.43 5.42 0.60
N ASN A 337 59.24 5.70 1.10
CA ASN A 337 58.89 6.70 2.09
C ASN A 337 59.17 6.12 3.50
N GLN A 338 59.89 6.83 4.36
CA GLN A 338 59.98 6.58 5.81
C GLN A 338 59.71 7.94 6.48
N GLY A 339 58.78 8.11 7.43
CA GLY A 339 58.47 7.23 8.55
C GLY A 339 59.02 7.87 9.82
N ARG A 340 58.29 8.83 10.39
CA ARG A 340 58.60 9.48 11.68
C ARG A 340 58.24 8.55 12.84
N GLY A 341 59.05 8.54 13.91
CA GLY A 341 58.51 8.44 15.27
C GLY A 341 59.39 7.86 16.37
N ARG A 342 59.55 8.69 17.43
CA ARG A 342 59.78 8.39 18.86
C ARG A 342 61.21 8.00 19.26
N GLY A 343 61.84 8.53 20.31
CA GLY A 343 61.39 9.34 21.46
C GLY A 343 61.89 8.70 22.77
N GLY A 344 62.44 9.48 23.70
CA GLY A 344 62.71 9.10 25.10
C GLY A 344 64.16 9.27 25.56
N ASN A 345 64.55 10.44 26.07
CA ASN A 345 64.64 10.85 27.50
C ASN A 345 65.76 10.19 28.34
N ARG A 346 66.76 11.02 28.69
CA ARG A 346 67.05 11.32 30.11
C ARG A 346 66.16 12.53 30.48
N GLY A 347 65.49 12.59 31.64
CA GLY A 347 65.43 11.66 32.77
C GLY A 347 64.01 11.25 33.13
#